data_AF-A0A4Q5TND7-F1
#
_entry.id   AF-A0A4Q5TND7-F1
#
_cell.length_a   1.000
_cell.length_b   1.000
_cell.length_c   1.000
_cell.angle_alpha   90.00
_cell.angle_beta   90.00
_cell.angle_gamma   90.00
#
_symmetry.space_group_name_H-M   'P 1'
#
loop_
_entity.id
_entity.type
_entity.pdbx_description
1 polymer ?
#
loop_
_entity_poly.entity_id
_entity_poly.type
_entity_poly.pdbx_seq_one_letter_code
_entity_poly.pdbx_strand_id
1 'polypeptide(L)'
;MKSSFPQKKESTLLRNIVFVDFSIYNLRYFTNSYWLENLKKTGLVIILVCDDKMISLANFWSENDMSVNKMLHRGSNIDNINEVICSNRIHTEGGENKRIVSLNENEMKFLDLTFQGCALSAMPKVMSLGKKKVYNIKQSIHRKMGADLHQLICI
;
A
#
# COMPACT_ATOMS: atom_id res chain seq x y z
N MET A 1 -46.12 13.64 -25.58
CA MET A 1 -44.88 13.99 -24.86
C MET A 1 -44.15 12.70 -24.52
N LYS A 2 -42.96 12.48 -25.09
CA LYS A 2 -42.13 11.31 -24.75
C LYS A 2 -41.43 11.61 -23.43
N SER A 3 -41.72 10.82 -22.39
CA SER A 3 -40.96 10.85 -21.14
C SER A 3 -39.60 10.20 -21.40
N SER A 4 -38.55 11.01 -21.50
CA SER A 4 -37.17 10.55 -21.52
C SER A 4 -36.76 10.11 -20.12
N PHE A 5 -36.71 8.79 -19.90
CA PHE A 5 -36.02 8.20 -18.76
C PHE A 5 -34.53 8.60 -18.81
N PRO A 6 -33.89 8.96 -17.69
CA PRO A 6 -32.46 9.20 -17.69
C PRO A 6 -31.75 7.88 -18.00
N GLN A 7 -31.14 7.78 -19.18
CA GLN A 7 -30.20 6.70 -19.47
C GLN A 7 -29.04 6.82 -18.49
N LYS A 8 -28.92 5.83 -17.61
CA LYS A 8 -27.75 5.66 -16.74
C LYS A 8 -26.55 5.47 -17.66
N LYS A 9 -25.76 6.54 -17.86
CA LYS A 9 -24.45 6.44 -18.51
C LYS A 9 -23.63 5.49 -17.65
N GLU A 10 -23.54 4.22 -18.05
CA GLU A 10 -22.54 3.33 -17.47
C GLU A 10 -21.18 3.96 -17.71
N SER A 11 -20.46 4.24 -16.62
CA SER A 11 -19.17 4.90 -16.65
C SER A 11 -18.15 3.96 -17.29
N THR A 12 -17.80 4.24 -18.56
CA THR A 12 -16.66 3.63 -19.25
C THR A 12 -15.35 3.73 -18.45
N LEU A 13 -15.28 4.64 -17.47
CA LEU A 13 -14.19 4.81 -16.50
C LEU A 13 -13.91 3.57 -15.63
N LEU A 14 -14.92 2.74 -15.30
CA LEU A 14 -14.72 1.54 -14.48
C LEU A 14 -13.98 0.42 -15.23
N ARG A 15 -13.83 0.51 -16.56
CA ARG A 15 -13.30 -0.59 -17.38
C ARG A 15 -11.77 -0.74 -17.35
N ASN A 16 -11.05 0.24 -16.80
CA ASN A 16 -9.57 0.27 -16.82
C ASN A 16 -8.98 0.42 -15.40
N ILE A 17 -9.59 -0.24 -14.41
CA ILE A 17 -9.20 -0.13 -13.00
C ILE A 17 -8.94 -1.53 -12.45
N VAL A 18 -7.89 -1.64 -11.64
CA VAL A 18 -7.64 -2.79 -10.79
C VAL A 18 -7.66 -2.36 -9.33
N PHE A 19 -8.49 -3.03 -8.55
CA PHE A 19 -8.45 -2.95 -7.09
C PHE A 19 -7.47 -4.01 -6.60
N VAL A 20 -6.42 -3.57 -5.91
CA VAL A 20 -5.42 -4.46 -5.32
C VAL A 20 -5.74 -4.60 -3.85
N ASP A 21 -5.99 -5.83 -3.42
CA ASP A 21 -6.13 -6.20 -2.02
C ASP A 21 -4.80 -6.01 -1.29
N PHE A 22 -4.63 -4.83 -0.70
CA PHE A 22 -3.45 -4.38 0.02
C PHE A 22 -3.60 -4.66 1.53
N SER A 23 -4.09 -5.86 1.85
CA SER A 23 -4.24 -6.35 3.21
C SER A 23 -2.95 -6.92 3.78
N ILE A 24 -2.89 -6.99 5.11
CA ILE A 24 -1.73 -7.54 5.82
C ILE A 24 -1.43 -9.00 5.43
N TYR A 25 -2.47 -9.74 5.02
CA TYR A 25 -2.36 -11.14 4.60
C TYR A 25 -1.58 -11.31 3.29
N ASN A 26 -1.51 -10.26 2.47
CA ASN A 26 -0.81 -10.25 1.19
C ASN A 26 0.55 -9.54 1.27
N LEU A 27 1.02 -9.15 2.47
CA LEU A 27 2.22 -8.32 2.67
C LEU A 27 3.44 -8.82 1.89
N ARG A 28 3.68 -10.13 1.84
CA ARG A 28 4.82 -10.74 1.14
C ARG A 28 4.94 -10.33 -0.33
N TYR A 29 3.84 -9.99 -0.99
CA TYR A 29 3.84 -9.61 -2.40
C TYR A 29 4.22 -8.13 -2.61
N PHE A 30 4.14 -7.32 -1.56
CA PHE A 30 4.29 -5.87 -1.62
C PHE A 30 5.62 -5.36 -1.05
N THR A 31 6.57 -6.26 -0.76
CA THR A 31 7.88 -5.89 -0.19
C THR A 31 8.94 -5.53 -1.23
N ASN A 32 8.69 -5.84 -2.49
CA ASN A 32 9.54 -5.47 -3.63
C ASN A 32 8.70 -4.92 -4.78
N SER A 33 9.36 -4.40 -5.82
CA SER A 33 8.69 -3.72 -6.94
C SER A 33 8.00 -4.65 -7.93
N TYR A 34 8.18 -5.97 -7.82
CA TYR A 34 7.74 -6.93 -8.84
C TYR A 34 6.23 -6.87 -9.10
N TRP A 35 5.41 -6.78 -8.06
CA TRP A 35 3.96 -6.67 -8.21
C TRP A 35 3.56 -5.43 -9.02
N LEU A 36 4.21 -4.30 -8.74
CA LEU A 36 3.89 -3.02 -9.36
C LEU A 36 4.39 -2.97 -10.81
N GLU A 37 5.61 -3.45 -11.06
CA GLU A 37 6.19 -3.55 -12.41
C GLU A 37 5.32 -4.40 -13.34
N ASN A 38 4.70 -5.45 -12.83
CA ASN A 38 3.80 -6.29 -13.62
C ASN A 38 2.45 -5.62 -13.86
N LEU A 39 1.86 -4.98 -12.85
CA LEU A 39 0.59 -4.27 -13.03
C LEU A 39 0.72 -3.06 -13.95
N LYS A 40 1.83 -2.34 -13.92
CA LYS A 40 2.08 -1.21 -14.83
C LYS A 40 1.97 -1.58 -16.31
N LYS A 41 2.42 -2.78 -16.69
CA LYS A 41 2.39 -3.25 -18.08
C LYS A 41 0.96 -3.39 -18.63
N THR A 42 -0.03 -3.44 -17.75
CA THR A 42 -1.45 -3.56 -18.13
C THR A 42 -2.08 -2.22 -18.52
N GLY A 43 -1.48 -1.09 -18.16
CA GLY A 43 -2.07 0.24 -18.34
C GLY A 43 -3.31 0.53 -17.48
N LEU A 44 -3.63 -0.36 -16.54
CA LEU A 44 -4.76 -0.19 -15.61
C LEU A 44 -4.43 0.85 -14.54
N VAL A 45 -5.44 1.60 -14.11
CA VAL A 45 -5.35 2.47 -12.93
C VAL A 45 -5.37 1.58 -11.69
N ILE A 46 -4.33 1.72 -10.86
CA ILE A 46 -4.16 0.91 -9.65
C ILE A 46 -4.78 1.65 -8.45
N ILE A 47 -5.72 0.99 -7.78
CA ILE A 47 -6.32 1.47 -6.53
C ILE A 47 -6.01 0.45 -5.44
N LEU A 48 -5.31 0.88 -4.39
CA LEU A 48 -5.03 0.03 -3.23
C LEU A 48 -6.24 0.02 -2.30
N VAL A 49 -6.67 -1.16 -1.87
CA VAL A 49 -7.65 -1.34 -0.79
C VAL A 49 -6.87 -1.83 0.42
N CYS A 50 -6.66 -0.95 1.40
CA CYS A 50 -5.61 -1.08 2.40
C CYS A 50 -6.17 -1.19 3.82
N ASP A 51 -5.69 -2.17 4.57
CA ASP A 51 -5.90 -2.26 6.02
C ASP A 51 -5.10 -1.18 6.76
N ASP A 52 -5.54 -0.79 7.96
CA ASP A 52 -4.87 0.23 8.78
C ASP A 52 -3.38 -0.07 9.02
N LYS A 53 -3.02 -1.37 9.14
CA LYS A 53 -1.64 -1.84 9.36
C LYS A 53 -0.73 -1.64 8.13
N MET A 54 -1.32 -1.57 6.94
CA MET A 54 -0.59 -1.53 5.68
C MET A 54 -0.44 -0.11 5.13
N ILE A 55 -1.08 0.89 5.75
CA ILE A 55 -1.10 2.28 5.26
C ILE A 55 0.32 2.85 5.12
N SER A 56 1.22 2.59 6.08
CA SER A 56 2.63 3.02 5.98
C SER A 56 3.37 2.44 4.77
N LEU A 57 3.06 1.20 4.39
CA LEU A 57 3.65 0.56 3.21
C LEU A 57 2.99 1.06 1.92
N ALA A 58 1.67 1.25 1.92
CA ALA A 58 0.94 1.83 0.79
C ALA A 58 1.46 3.24 0.46
N ASN A 59 1.73 4.05 1.49
CA ASN A 59 2.33 5.37 1.33
C ASN A 59 3.73 5.30 0.72
N PHE A 60 4.56 4.31 1.10
CA PHE A 60 5.87 4.12 0.46
C PHE A 60 5.71 3.95 -1.05
N TRP A 61 4.79 3.11 -1.49
CA TRP A 61 4.55 2.90 -2.92
C TRP A 61 3.99 4.15 -3.62
N SER A 62 3.08 4.88 -2.97
CA SER A 62 2.50 6.10 -3.53
C SER A 62 3.52 7.24 -3.66
N GLU A 63 4.45 7.37 -2.70
CA GLU A 63 5.51 8.39 -2.72
C GLU A 63 6.60 8.08 -3.76
N ASN A 64 6.86 6.80 -4.02
CA ASN A 64 7.94 6.37 -4.91
C ASN A 64 7.44 6.07 -6.34
N ASP A 65 6.13 5.98 -6.56
CA ASP A 65 5.58 5.57 -7.84
C ASP A 65 4.22 6.21 -8.18
N MET A 66 4.23 7.07 -9.20
CA MET A 66 3.06 7.80 -9.72
C MET A 66 1.98 6.91 -10.38
N SER A 67 2.16 5.59 -10.42
CA SER A 67 1.11 4.66 -10.81
C SER A 67 0.19 4.27 -9.64
N VAL A 68 0.65 4.47 -8.39
CA VAL A 68 -0.10 4.21 -7.16
C VAL A 68 -0.69 5.53 -6.66
N ASN A 69 -1.76 5.96 -7.31
CA ASN A 69 -2.33 7.30 -7.08
C ASN A 69 -3.47 7.31 -6.05
N LYS A 70 -3.98 6.14 -5.66
CA LYS A 70 -5.21 6.04 -4.86
C LYS A 70 -5.14 4.90 -3.86
N MET A 71 -5.48 5.21 -2.62
CA MET A 71 -5.63 4.26 -1.53
C MET A 71 -7.01 4.46 -0.90
N LEU A 72 -7.74 3.37 -0.73
CA LEU A 72 -8.96 3.25 0.04
C LEU A 72 -8.62 2.57 1.36
N HIS A 73 -8.94 3.20 2.48
CA HIS A 73 -8.80 2.60 3.82
C HIS A 73 -10.04 2.92 4.66
N ARG A 74 -10.15 2.37 5.87
CA ARG A 74 -11.33 2.51 6.74
C ARG A 74 -11.77 3.96 6.98
N GLY A 75 -10.84 4.90 6.95
CA GLY A 75 -11.10 6.33 7.13
C GLY A 75 -11.51 7.06 5.85
N SER A 76 -11.38 6.44 4.67
CA SER A 76 -11.78 7.06 3.42
C SER A 76 -13.30 7.20 3.38
N ASN A 77 -13.80 8.43 3.22
CA ASN A 77 -15.21 8.62 2.91
C ASN A 77 -15.48 8.16 1.46
N ILE A 78 -16.21 7.05 1.30
CA ILE A 78 -16.58 6.45 0.01
C ILE A 78 -18.08 6.66 -0.24
N ASP A 79 -18.61 7.84 0.08
CA ASP A 79 -20.00 8.20 -0.28
C ASP A 79 -20.25 8.08 -1.78
N ASN A 80 -19.21 8.27 -2.61
CA ASN A 80 -19.27 8.05 -4.06
C ASN A 80 -17.94 7.50 -4.62
N ILE A 81 -17.87 6.19 -4.88
CA ILE A 81 -16.67 5.57 -5.46
C ILE A 81 -16.30 6.14 -6.84
N ASN A 82 -17.27 6.67 -7.60
CA ASN A 82 -16.98 7.32 -8.88
C ASN A 82 -16.21 8.63 -8.67
N GLU A 83 -16.43 9.36 -7.58
CA GLU A 83 -15.63 10.54 -7.23
C GLU A 83 -14.21 10.13 -6.85
N VAL A 84 -14.04 9.04 -6.10
CA VAL A 84 -12.72 8.50 -5.80
C VAL A 84 -12.00 8.08 -7.07
N ILE A 85 -12.71 7.50 -8.04
CA ILE A 85 -12.17 7.09 -9.35
C ILE A 85 -11.83 8.28 -10.25
N CYS A 86 -12.62 9.36 -10.20
CA CYS A 86 -12.44 10.56 -11.04
C CYS A 86 -11.51 11.61 -10.42
N SER A 87 -11.24 11.58 -9.11
CA SER A 87 -10.37 12.56 -8.45
C SER A 87 -8.89 12.23 -8.69
N ASN A 88 -8.04 13.22 -8.98
CA ASN A 88 -6.58 13.00 -9.00
C ASN A 88 -5.94 12.97 -7.61
N ARG A 89 -6.75 12.82 -6.55
CA ARG A 89 -6.32 13.03 -5.17
C ARG A 89 -6.45 11.74 -4.37
N ILE A 90 -5.39 11.41 -3.64
CA ILE A 90 -5.40 10.46 -2.54
C ILE A 90 -6.45 10.98 -1.53
N HIS A 91 -7.58 10.28 -1.39
CA HIS A 91 -8.61 10.65 -0.41
C HIS A 91 -8.18 10.20 0.98
N THR A 92 -7.34 11.00 1.62
CA THR A 92 -7.13 11.00 3.08
C THR A 92 -8.03 12.05 3.72
N GLU A 93 -9.35 11.94 3.55
CA GLU A 93 -10.29 12.72 4.37
C GLU A 93 -10.92 11.79 5.39
N GLY A 94 -10.31 11.71 6.57
CA GLY A 94 -10.80 10.89 7.66
C GLY A 94 -9.87 10.80 8.86
N GLY A 95 -10.01 11.75 9.79
CA GLY A 95 -9.63 11.59 11.20
C GLY A 95 -8.27 12.19 11.61
N GLU A 96 -8.33 13.20 12.47
CA GLU A 96 -7.28 13.73 13.36
C GLU A 96 -5.81 13.41 13.02
N ASN A 97 -5.12 14.33 12.34
CA ASN A 97 -3.71 14.74 12.54
C ASN A 97 -2.63 13.71 12.94
N LYS A 98 -2.79 12.42 12.65
CA LYS A 98 -1.69 11.46 12.68
C LYS A 98 -1.07 11.46 11.30
N ARG A 99 0.00 12.25 11.13
CA ARG A 99 0.86 12.18 9.95
C ARG A 99 1.25 10.72 9.73
N ILE A 100 0.64 10.06 8.75
CA ILE A 100 0.95 8.68 8.40
C ILE A 100 2.42 8.67 7.99
N VAL A 101 3.23 7.88 8.70
CA VAL A 101 4.66 7.81 8.42
C VAL A 101 4.91 6.67 7.44
N SER A 102 5.32 7.02 6.22
CA SER A 102 5.73 6.10 5.17
C SER A 102 6.90 5.21 5.62
N LEU A 103 6.97 3.97 5.13
CA LEU A 103 8.20 3.17 5.25
C LEU A 103 9.34 3.84 4.47
N ASN A 104 10.59 3.61 4.87
CA ASN A 104 11.76 4.01 4.09
C ASN A 104 12.40 2.82 3.38
N GLU A 105 13.34 3.07 2.48
CA GLU A 105 14.02 2.03 1.70
C GLU A 105 14.70 0.95 2.56
N ASN A 106 15.29 1.30 3.71
CA ASN A 106 15.91 0.31 4.58
C ASN A 106 14.86 -0.57 5.27
N GLU A 107 13.71 -0.01 5.63
CA GLU A 107 12.58 -0.75 6.18
C GLU A 107 11.98 -1.69 5.12
N MET A 108 11.84 -1.21 3.88
CA MET A 108 11.41 -2.01 2.74
C MET A 108 12.36 -3.18 2.45
N LYS A 109 13.66 -2.89 2.35
CA LYS A 109 14.69 -3.91 2.14
C LYS A 109 14.73 -4.93 3.29
N PHE A 110 14.54 -4.48 4.53
CA PHE A 110 14.46 -5.38 5.67
C PHE A 110 13.26 -6.32 5.57
N LEU A 111 12.07 -5.80 5.21
CA LEU A 111 10.87 -6.62 5.01
C LEU A 111 11.10 -7.66 3.89
N ASP A 112 11.59 -7.23 2.74
CA ASP A 112 11.81 -8.10 1.58
C ASP A 112 12.77 -9.26 1.90
N LEU A 113 13.92 -8.95 2.52
CA LEU A 113 14.87 -9.96 2.98
C LEU A 113 14.25 -10.91 4.01
N THR A 114 13.38 -10.40 4.88
CA THR A 114 12.70 -11.21 5.90
C THR A 114 11.77 -12.22 5.24
N PHE A 115 10.97 -11.81 4.24
CA PHE A 115 10.09 -12.72 3.50
C PHE A 115 10.83 -13.68 2.56
N GLN A 116 12.08 -13.35 2.18
CA GLN A 116 12.99 -14.29 1.51
C GLN A 116 13.63 -15.31 2.47
N GLY A 117 13.31 -15.28 3.76
CA GLY A 117 13.83 -16.20 4.77
C GLY A 117 15.20 -15.81 5.34
N CYS A 118 15.65 -14.57 5.16
CA CYS A 118 16.89 -14.10 5.77
C CYS A 118 16.74 -14.01 7.29
N ALA A 119 17.62 -14.70 8.02
CA ALA A 119 17.62 -14.66 9.47
C ALA A 119 18.03 -13.27 9.99
N LEU A 120 17.40 -12.82 11.09
CA LEU A 120 17.73 -11.54 11.74
C LEU A 120 19.22 -11.42 12.13
N SER A 121 19.86 -12.54 12.45
CA SER A 121 21.29 -12.61 12.75
C SER A 121 22.19 -12.33 11.53
N ALA A 122 21.71 -12.63 10.32
CA ALA A 122 22.42 -12.40 9.06
C ALA A 122 22.18 -10.99 8.49
N MET A 123 21.07 -10.34 8.84
CA MET A 123 20.69 -8.99 8.37
C MET A 123 21.79 -7.93 8.47
N PRO A 124 22.57 -7.82 9.57
CA PRO A 124 23.65 -6.82 9.67
C PRO A 124 24.66 -6.95 8.52
N LYS A 125 25.01 -8.19 8.15
CA LYS A 125 25.94 -8.48 7.07
C LYS A 125 25.31 -8.22 5.71
N VAL A 126 24.08 -8.71 5.49
CA VAL A 126 23.39 -8.60 4.19
C VAL A 126 23.01 -7.15 3.86
N MET A 127 22.63 -6.37 4.86
CA MET A 127 22.28 -4.96 4.69
C MET A 127 23.49 -4.02 4.79
N SER A 128 24.68 -4.54 5.14
CA SER A 128 25.87 -3.73 5.45
C SER A 128 25.60 -2.68 6.55
N LEU A 129 24.87 -3.07 7.59
CA LEU A 129 24.47 -2.20 8.71
C LEU A 129 24.96 -2.76 10.05
N GLY A 130 25.24 -1.89 11.02
CA GLY A 130 25.53 -2.32 12.38
C GLY A 130 24.31 -2.99 13.04
N LYS A 131 24.55 -3.99 13.91
CA LYS A 131 23.50 -4.74 14.63
C LYS A 131 22.44 -3.83 15.25
N LYS A 132 22.85 -2.78 15.98
CA LYS A 132 21.94 -1.81 16.60
C LYS A 132 20.98 -1.17 15.59
N LYS A 133 21.47 -0.82 14.40
CA LYS A 133 20.67 -0.18 13.34
C LYS A 133 19.64 -1.15 12.77
N VAL A 134 19.99 -2.42 12.59
CA VAL A 134 19.05 -3.47 12.16
C VAL A 134 17.89 -3.64 13.16
N TYR A 135 18.19 -3.70 14.47
CA TYR A 135 17.13 -3.76 15.49
C TYR A 135 16.26 -2.50 15.51
N ASN A 136 16.86 -1.32 15.33
CA ASN A 136 16.09 -0.07 15.22
C ASN A 136 15.15 -0.08 14.01
N ILE A 137 15.56 -0.65 12.87
CA ILE A 137 14.71 -0.83 11.69
C ILE A 137 13.53 -1.74 12.02
N LYS A 138 13.77 -2.91 12.64
CA LYS A 138 12.71 -3.83 13.09
C LYS A 138 11.69 -3.11 13.98
N GLN A 139 12.16 -2.35 14.97
CA GLN A 139 11.27 -1.62 15.88
C GLN A 139 10.53 -0.47 15.17
N SER A 140 11.17 0.19 14.20
CA SER A 140 10.52 1.22 13.40
C SER A 140 9.38 0.66 12.55
N ILE A 141 9.58 -0.50 11.91
CA ILE A 141 8.53 -1.22 11.17
C ILE A 141 7.36 -1.55 12.09
N HIS A 142 7.63 -2.15 13.27
CA HIS A 142 6.59 -2.47 14.25
C HIS A 142 5.76 -1.23 14.61
N ARG A 143 6.42 -0.10 14.90
CA ARG A 143 5.74 1.15 15.26
C ARG A 143 4.91 1.72 14.12
N LYS A 144 5.36 1.61 12.87
CA LYS A 144 4.66 2.16 11.70
C LYS A 144 3.48 1.29 11.26
N MET A 145 3.67 -0.03 11.22
CA MET A 145 2.66 -0.97 10.75
C MET A 145 1.74 -1.50 11.87
N GLY A 146 2.06 -1.24 13.13
CA GLY A 146 1.26 -1.68 14.28
C GLY A 146 1.15 -3.21 14.40
N ALA A 147 2.18 -3.94 13.94
CA ALA A 147 2.21 -5.40 13.94
C ALA A 147 3.61 -5.92 14.27
N ASP A 148 3.67 -7.05 15.00
CA ASP A 148 4.95 -7.72 15.26
C ASP A 148 5.46 -8.42 14.00
N LEU A 149 6.76 -8.36 13.74
CA LEU A 149 7.38 -9.02 12.59
C LEU A 149 7.08 -10.53 12.58
N HIS A 150 7.02 -11.21 13.72
CA HIS A 150 6.60 -12.62 13.79
C HIS A 150 5.15 -12.80 13.34
N GLN A 151 4.28 -11.86 13.67
CA GLN A 151 2.91 -11.87 13.14
C GLN A 151 2.91 -11.60 11.64
N LEU A 152 3.84 -10.81 11.10
CA LEU A 152 3.94 -10.53 9.67
C LEU A 152 4.45 -11.74 8.86
N ILE A 153 5.34 -12.55 9.43
CA ILE A 153 5.98 -13.68 8.74
C ILE A 153 5.10 -14.94 8.76
N CYS A 154 4.29 -15.12 9.80
CA CYS A 154 3.46 -16.32 9.97
C CYS A 154 2.10 -16.25 9.26
N ILE A 155 1.89 -15.29 8.36
CA ILE A 155 0.65 -15.11 7.57
C ILE A 155 0.91 -15.52 6.11
#